data_AF-A0A1C4H0B7-F1
#
_entry.id   AF-A0A1C4H0B7-F1
#
_cell.length_a   1.000
_cell.length_b   1.000
_cell.length_c   1.000
_cell.angle_alpha   90.00
_cell.angle_beta   90.00
_cell.angle_gamma   90.00
#
_symmetry.space_group_name_H-M   'P 1'
#
loop_
_entity.id
_entity.type
_entity.pdbx_description
1 polymer ?
#
loop_
_entity_poly.entity_id
_entity_poly.type
_entity_poly.pdbx_seq_one_letter_code
_entity_poly.pdbx_strand_id
1 'polypeptide(L)'
;MFSRNSKVDVELNHAVEQLLKSAGKGKVLPIVQMGEPVLRQNAVEYDGQLSKKTLAKLIEYMRATMIEAPGVGLAAPQIGLGMRIAVLEDHVRSQEAIGDDFVDADAVESDGGFAAVDNDADASTVTDDGRDPREIAELSFRVIINPTYEPVGSEQRSFYEGCLSFSGYQAVRRRWLDIVARWQDEDGNKHEERLHGWPARIFQHETDHLSGEVYIDQAEIRSLATDENLEDFWCEDPVPTQAAEELGFKLV
;
A
#
# COMPACT_ATOMS: atom_id res chain seq x y z
N MET A 1 30.63 -8.33 -32.17
CA MET A 1 29.85 -9.55 -31.88
C MET A 1 28.82 -9.14 -30.84
N PHE A 2 27.62 -8.75 -31.27
CA PHE A 2 26.58 -8.28 -30.34
C PHE A 2 25.97 -9.49 -29.66
N SER A 3 26.23 -9.65 -28.36
CA SER A 3 25.54 -10.65 -27.55
C SER A 3 24.05 -10.31 -27.58
N ARG A 4 23.23 -11.14 -28.25
CA ARG A 4 21.79 -11.08 -28.10
C ARG A 4 21.50 -11.39 -26.64
N ASN A 5 20.88 -10.44 -25.94
CA ASN A 5 20.44 -10.61 -24.57
C ASN A 5 19.42 -11.76 -24.55
N SER A 6 19.87 -12.99 -24.27
CA SER A 6 19.09 -14.22 -24.47
C SER A 6 17.90 -14.37 -23.52
N LYS A 7 17.68 -13.37 -22.65
CA LYS A 7 16.60 -13.33 -21.66
C LYS A 7 15.43 -12.42 -22.04
N VAL A 8 15.61 -11.49 -22.99
CA VAL A 8 14.52 -10.55 -23.35
C VAL A 8 13.47 -11.29 -24.16
N ASP A 9 12.25 -11.34 -23.63
CA ASP A 9 11.07 -11.76 -24.37
C ASP A 9 10.62 -10.60 -25.26
N VAL A 10 10.73 -10.80 -26.57
CA VAL A 10 10.46 -9.75 -27.57
C VAL A 10 8.98 -9.39 -27.60
N GLU A 11 8.08 -10.36 -27.45
CA GLU A 11 6.64 -10.14 -27.51
C GLU A 11 6.16 -9.39 -26.27
N LEU A 12 6.59 -9.85 -25.08
CA LEU A 12 6.31 -9.16 -23.82
C LEU A 12 6.89 -7.75 -23.80
N ASN A 13 8.16 -7.58 -24.20
CA ASN A 13 8.80 -6.27 -24.25
C ASN A 13 8.03 -5.31 -25.18
N HIS A 14 7.56 -5.79 -26.33
CA HIS A 14 6.73 -4.99 -27.22
C HIS A 14 5.38 -4.64 -26.60
N ALA A 15 4.72 -5.58 -25.94
CA ALA A 15 3.45 -5.33 -25.25
C ALA A 15 3.58 -4.26 -24.16
N VAL A 16 4.64 -4.32 -23.34
CA VAL A 16 4.94 -3.29 -22.33
C VAL A 16 5.23 -1.95 -23.00
N GLU A 17 6.00 -1.92 -24.10
CA GLU A 17 6.21 -0.66 -24.84
C GLU A 17 4.92 -0.04 -25.40
N GLN A 18 3.93 -0.85 -25.77
CA GLN A 18 2.63 -0.34 -26.20
C GLN A 18 1.80 0.19 -25.02
N LEU A 19 1.80 -0.52 -23.89
CA LEU A 19 1.19 -0.05 -22.65
C LEU A 19 1.77 1.31 -22.22
N LEU A 20 3.11 1.47 -22.27
CA LEU A 20 3.75 2.74 -21.94
C LEU A 20 3.37 3.86 -22.92
N LYS A 21 3.08 3.55 -24.18
CA LYS A 21 2.62 4.56 -25.15
C LYS A 21 1.18 5.02 -24.90
N SER A 22 0.33 4.19 -24.28
CA SER A 22 -1.06 4.57 -24.00
C SER A 22 -1.21 5.58 -22.86
N ALA A 23 -0.22 5.69 -21.97
CA ALA A 23 -0.18 6.67 -20.87
C ALA A 23 -0.06 8.14 -21.31
N GLY A 24 0.11 8.41 -22.61
CA GLY A 24 0.14 9.77 -23.15
C GLY A 24 1.26 10.64 -22.55
N LYS A 25 1.01 11.94 -22.43
CA LYS A 25 2.02 12.90 -21.94
C LYS A 25 2.23 12.86 -20.42
N GLY A 26 1.23 12.42 -19.67
CA GLY A 26 1.28 12.37 -18.21
C GLY A 26 2.14 11.24 -17.65
N LYS A 27 2.46 10.22 -18.47
CA LYS A 27 3.13 8.98 -18.03
C LYS A 27 2.36 8.23 -16.94
N VAL A 28 1.06 8.48 -16.84
CA VAL A 28 0.14 7.83 -15.90
C VAL A 28 -0.53 6.68 -16.61
N LEU A 29 -0.35 5.48 -16.06
CA LEU A 29 -0.95 4.25 -16.55
C LEU A 29 -2.36 4.09 -15.96
N PRO A 30 -3.30 3.51 -16.70
CA PRO A 30 -4.61 3.18 -16.14
C PRO A 30 -4.44 2.14 -15.02
N ILE A 31 -5.05 2.40 -13.86
CA ILE A 31 -5.11 1.44 -12.76
C ILE A 31 -6.34 0.57 -12.94
N VAL A 32 -6.13 -0.73 -13.15
CA VAL A 32 -7.23 -1.70 -13.27
C VAL A 32 -7.97 -1.85 -11.94
N GLN A 33 -9.27 -2.06 -12.03
CA GLN A 33 -10.15 -2.13 -10.86
C GLN A 33 -10.57 -3.57 -10.54
N MET A 34 -11.00 -3.79 -9.30
CA MET A 34 -11.52 -5.07 -8.82
C MET A 34 -12.52 -5.69 -9.81
N GLY A 35 -12.31 -6.97 -10.13
CA GLY A 35 -13.05 -7.69 -11.16
C GLY A 35 -12.20 -8.04 -12.38
N GLU A 36 -11.13 -7.28 -12.63
CA GLU A 36 -10.13 -7.58 -13.66
C GLU A 36 -9.32 -8.84 -13.28
N PRO A 37 -9.24 -9.88 -14.13
CA PRO A 37 -8.63 -11.17 -13.78
C PRO A 37 -7.17 -11.08 -13.33
N VAL A 38 -6.41 -10.12 -13.85
CA VAL A 38 -4.99 -9.92 -13.56
C VAL A 38 -4.74 -9.66 -12.06
N LEU A 39 -5.69 -9.04 -11.35
CA LEU A 39 -5.61 -8.78 -9.91
C LEU A 39 -5.81 -10.05 -9.06
N ARG A 40 -6.24 -11.15 -9.68
CA ARG A 40 -6.53 -12.43 -9.02
C ARG A 40 -5.62 -13.57 -9.49
N GLN A 41 -4.72 -13.28 -10.42
CA GLN A 41 -3.79 -14.25 -10.97
C GLN A 41 -2.44 -14.17 -10.27
N ASN A 42 -1.78 -15.31 -10.14
CA ASN A 42 -0.37 -15.32 -9.74
C ASN A 42 0.47 -14.64 -10.82
N ALA A 43 1.17 -13.58 -10.43
CA ALA A 43 2.05 -12.86 -11.33
C ALA A 43 3.29 -13.70 -11.66
N VAL A 44 3.78 -13.58 -12.89
CA VAL A 44 4.96 -14.31 -13.38
C VAL A 44 6.22 -13.70 -12.79
N GLU A 45 7.15 -14.55 -12.34
CA GLU A 45 8.47 -14.13 -11.85
C GLU A 45 9.22 -13.34 -12.91
N TYR A 46 9.85 -12.22 -12.53
CA TYR A 46 10.71 -11.46 -13.43
C TYR A 46 12.15 -11.97 -13.36
N ASP A 47 12.67 -12.52 -14.45
CA ASP A 47 14.04 -13.06 -14.53
C ASP A 47 14.91 -12.35 -15.59
N GLY A 48 14.40 -11.23 -16.13
CA GLY A 48 15.05 -10.40 -17.15
C GLY A 48 14.33 -10.35 -18.50
N GLN A 49 13.03 -10.62 -18.52
CA GLN A 49 12.23 -10.68 -19.75
C GLN A 49 12.08 -9.34 -20.48
N LEU A 50 12.34 -8.21 -19.81
CA LEU A 50 12.30 -6.87 -20.40
C LEU A 50 13.69 -6.36 -20.72
N SER A 51 13.80 -5.57 -21.79
CA SER A 51 15.04 -4.82 -22.03
C SER A 51 15.27 -3.84 -20.87
N LYS A 52 16.53 -3.56 -20.50
CA LYS A 52 16.86 -2.59 -19.45
C LYS A 52 16.16 -1.24 -19.64
N LYS A 53 16.06 -0.79 -20.90
CA LYS A 53 15.38 0.46 -21.27
C LYS A 53 13.88 0.40 -21.00
N THR A 54 13.24 -0.73 -21.32
CA THR A 54 11.81 -0.93 -21.12
C THR A 54 11.48 -1.05 -19.64
N LEU A 55 12.27 -1.82 -18.88
CA LEU A 55 12.12 -1.92 -17.42
C LEU A 55 12.24 -0.54 -16.74
N ALA A 56 13.29 0.22 -17.07
CA ALA A 56 13.49 1.55 -16.47
C ALA A 56 12.30 2.49 -16.73
N LYS A 57 11.73 2.47 -17.94
CA LYS A 57 10.53 3.25 -18.26
C LYS A 57 9.28 2.73 -17.56
N LEU A 58 9.14 1.41 -17.43
CA LEU A 58 8.03 0.82 -16.70
C LEU A 58 8.03 1.28 -15.25
N ILE A 59 9.19 1.20 -14.58
CA ILE A 59 9.38 1.70 -13.21
C ILE A 59 9.04 3.19 -13.10
N GLU A 60 9.55 4.01 -14.03
CA GLU A 60 9.26 5.45 -14.09
C GLU A 60 7.75 5.72 -14.16
N TYR A 61 7.03 4.98 -15.00
CA TYR A 61 5.59 5.18 -15.20
C TYR A 61 4.78 4.62 -14.02
N MET A 62 5.19 3.50 -13.43
CA MET A 62 4.58 2.96 -12.22
C MET A 62 4.71 3.95 -11.06
N ARG A 63 5.89 4.52 -10.83
CA ARG A 63 6.12 5.54 -9.81
C ARG A 63 5.27 6.79 -10.07
N ALA A 64 5.26 7.29 -11.30
CA ALA A 64 4.44 8.46 -11.66
C ALA A 64 2.93 8.20 -11.45
N THR A 65 2.46 7.01 -11.82
CA THR A 65 1.07 6.58 -11.62
C THR A 65 0.71 6.50 -10.14
N MET A 66 1.59 5.91 -9.33
CA MET A 66 1.43 5.81 -7.88
C MET A 66 1.31 7.19 -7.23
N ILE A 67 2.21 8.13 -7.57
CA ILE A 67 2.21 9.49 -7.03
C ILE A 67 0.97 10.28 -7.47
N GLU A 68 0.57 10.17 -8.74
CA GLU A 68 -0.63 10.85 -9.26
C GLU A 68 -1.93 10.31 -8.64
N ALA A 69 -1.95 9.02 -8.27
CA ALA A 69 -3.08 8.35 -7.63
C ALA A 69 -3.01 8.38 -6.08
N PRO A 70 -2.43 9.43 -5.50
CA PRO A 70 -1.86 9.52 -4.14
C PRO A 70 -1.57 8.21 -3.37
N GLY A 71 -0.93 7.22 -4.00
CA GLY A 71 -0.57 5.95 -3.37
C GLY A 71 0.83 5.93 -2.77
N VAL A 72 1.07 5.00 -1.85
CA VAL A 72 2.40 4.71 -1.25
C VAL A 72 3.05 3.43 -1.81
N GLY A 73 2.32 2.73 -2.68
CA GLY A 73 2.76 1.52 -3.37
C GLY A 73 1.94 1.28 -4.64
N LEU A 74 2.53 0.58 -5.62
CA LEU A 74 1.83 0.13 -6.82
C LEU A 74 2.49 -1.13 -7.40
N ALA A 75 1.72 -2.21 -7.50
CA ALA A 75 2.12 -3.46 -8.10
C ALA A 75 1.80 -3.52 -9.61
N ALA A 76 2.65 -4.19 -10.40
CA ALA A 76 2.45 -4.33 -11.84
C ALA A 76 1.08 -4.94 -12.24
N PRO A 77 0.49 -5.90 -11.49
CA PRO A 77 -0.87 -6.36 -11.76
C PRO A 77 -1.91 -5.24 -11.79
N GLN A 78 -1.73 -4.19 -10.99
CA GLN A 78 -2.64 -3.05 -10.91
C GLN A 78 -2.60 -2.14 -12.15
N ILE A 79 -1.59 -2.27 -13.02
CA ILE A 79 -1.54 -1.61 -14.34
C ILE A 79 -1.78 -2.60 -15.48
N GLY A 80 -2.37 -3.77 -15.18
CA GLY A 80 -2.69 -4.80 -16.17
C GLY A 80 -1.53 -5.73 -16.53
N LEU A 81 -0.40 -5.67 -15.81
CA LEU A 81 0.79 -6.44 -16.11
C LEU A 81 1.03 -7.52 -15.04
N GLY A 82 0.72 -8.78 -15.37
CA GLY A 82 0.89 -9.93 -14.47
C GLY A 82 2.34 -10.35 -14.23
N MET A 83 3.20 -9.44 -13.75
CA MET A 83 4.60 -9.67 -13.44
C MET A 83 4.90 -9.33 -11.98
N ARG A 84 5.85 -10.05 -11.36
CA ARG A 84 6.24 -9.83 -9.95
C ARG A 84 7.15 -8.61 -9.78
N ILE A 85 6.61 -7.43 -10.03
CA ILE A 85 7.28 -6.12 -9.88
C ILE A 85 6.34 -5.19 -9.13
N ALA A 86 6.82 -4.48 -8.13
CA ALA A 86 6.11 -3.37 -7.48
C ALA A 86 7.06 -2.22 -7.16
N VAL A 87 6.49 -1.03 -6.97
CA VAL A 87 7.19 0.18 -6.51
C VAL A 87 6.61 0.65 -5.19
N LEU A 88 7.45 1.23 -4.33
CA LEU A 88 7.08 1.69 -2.99
C LEU A 88 7.75 3.03 -2.73
N GLU A 89 7.02 3.96 -2.14
CA GLU A 89 7.54 5.25 -1.67
C GLU A 89 6.54 5.85 -0.69
N ASP A 90 6.99 6.22 0.50
CA ASP A 90 6.17 6.95 1.46
C ASP A 90 7.00 8.04 2.13
N HIS A 91 6.45 9.25 2.19
CA HIS A 91 7.10 10.41 2.78
C HIS A 91 6.31 10.81 4.02
N VAL A 92 6.96 10.80 5.19
CA VAL A 92 6.33 11.29 6.41
C VAL A 92 5.99 12.77 6.21
N ARG A 93 4.71 13.08 6.07
CA ARG A 93 4.24 14.47 6.11
C ARG A 93 4.43 14.96 7.55
N SER A 94 5.14 16.07 7.74
CA SER A 94 5.34 16.63 9.08
C SER A 94 3.99 16.88 9.77
N GLN A 95 3.93 16.79 11.10
CA GLN A 95 2.70 17.01 11.88
C GLN A 95 2.02 18.37 11.59
N GLU A 96 2.73 19.34 11.04
CA GLU A 96 2.16 20.62 10.57
C GLU A 96 1.30 20.49 9.29
N ALA A 97 1.47 19.42 8.51
CA ALA A 97 0.70 19.14 7.28
C ALA A 97 -0.48 18.18 7.51
N ILE A 98 -0.60 17.58 8.70
CA ILE A 98 -1.75 16.75 9.07
C ILE A 98 -2.99 17.64 9.35
N GLY A 99 -2.78 18.95 9.54
CA GLY A 99 -3.85 19.92 9.76
C GLY A 99 -4.45 20.59 8.52
N ASP A 100 -3.87 20.45 7.31
CA ASP A 100 -4.28 21.23 6.14
C ASP A 100 -4.51 20.40 4.85
N ASP A 101 -4.17 19.10 4.80
CA ASP A 101 -4.45 18.23 3.64
C ASP A 101 -5.83 17.52 3.72
N PHE A 102 -6.58 17.70 4.83
CA PHE A 102 -7.93 17.15 5.06
C PHE A 102 -8.97 18.20 5.48
N VAL A 103 -8.71 19.50 5.27
CA VAL A 103 -9.69 20.54 5.53
C VAL A 103 -9.74 21.54 4.38
N ASP A 104 -10.90 21.70 3.75
CA ASP A 104 -11.25 23.01 3.21
C ASP A 104 -12.73 23.36 3.39
N ALA A 105 -12.88 24.54 4.01
CA ALA A 105 -13.98 25.51 4.05
C ALA A 105 -15.42 25.05 4.29
N ASP A 106 -15.82 24.96 5.56
CA ASP A 106 -16.74 25.93 6.19
C ASP A 106 -17.24 25.40 7.56
N ALA A 107 -16.51 25.67 8.64
CA ALA A 107 -16.99 25.41 9.99
C ALA A 107 -17.00 26.70 10.83
N VAL A 108 -18.21 27.17 11.10
CA VAL A 108 -18.55 28.23 12.05
C VAL A 108 -18.33 27.71 13.47
N GLU A 109 -17.60 28.47 14.28
CA GLU A 109 -17.37 28.15 15.69
C GLU A 109 -18.66 28.10 16.52
N SER A 110 -18.75 27.13 17.43
CA SER A 110 -19.46 27.34 18.69
C SER A 110 -18.92 26.46 19.82
N ASP A 111 -18.54 27.15 20.90
CA ASP A 111 -18.21 26.68 22.24
C ASP A 111 -19.19 25.66 22.83
N GLY A 112 -18.67 24.78 23.70
CA GLY A 112 -19.48 24.15 24.75
C GLY A 112 -18.87 22.89 25.35
N GLY A 113 -18.21 23.02 26.50
CA GLY A 113 -17.72 21.88 27.27
C GLY A 113 -18.81 21.12 28.04
N PHE A 114 -18.46 19.94 28.56
CA PHE A 114 -18.45 19.61 30.00
C PHE A 114 -18.17 18.13 30.28
N ALA A 115 -17.31 17.94 31.29
CA ALA A 115 -17.36 16.93 32.36
C ALA A 115 -16.97 15.46 32.10
N ALA A 116 -15.92 15.10 32.85
CA ALA A 116 -15.39 13.79 33.18
C ALA A 116 -16.41 12.71 33.53
N VAL A 117 -16.07 11.47 33.16
CA VAL A 117 -16.52 10.24 33.84
C VAL A 117 -15.36 9.25 33.93
N ASP A 118 -15.29 8.63 35.10
CA ASP A 118 -14.18 7.86 35.63
C ASP A 118 -13.91 6.53 34.92
N ASN A 119 -12.64 6.15 35.02
CA ASN A 119 -11.91 5.04 34.42
C ASN A 119 -12.20 3.70 35.13
N ASP A 120 -12.39 2.61 34.37
CA ASP A 120 -12.04 1.22 34.79
C ASP A 120 -12.39 0.19 33.68
N ALA A 121 -11.43 -0.15 32.81
CA ALA A 121 -11.14 -1.53 32.36
C ALA A 121 -9.95 -1.54 31.38
N ASP A 122 -8.88 -2.17 31.84
CA ASP A 122 -7.57 -2.35 31.23
C ASP A 122 -7.60 -3.07 29.86
N ALA A 123 -7.43 -2.28 28.80
CA ALA A 123 -6.89 -2.67 27.51
C ALA A 123 -6.23 -1.46 26.83
N SER A 124 -5.34 -0.76 27.55
CA SER A 124 -4.66 0.43 27.02
C SER A 124 -3.17 0.35 27.30
N THR A 125 -2.42 -0.24 26.38
CA THR A 125 -1.04 0.20 26.15
C THR A 125 -1.05 1.11 24.92
N VAL A 126 -1.73 2.25 25.06
CA VAL A 126 -1.38 3.45 24.29
C VAL A 126 -0.05 3.88 24.89
N THR A 127 1.04 3.70 24.16
CA THR A 127 2.34 4.24 24.58
C THR A 127 2.25 5.76 24.44
N ASP A 128 2.06 6.44 25.57
CA ASP A 128 2.03 7.90 25.74
C ASP A 128 3.42 8.52 25.53
N ASP A 129 3.92 8.46 24.29
CA ASP A 129 5.10 9.21 23.86
C ASP A 129 4.81 10.14 22.67
N GLY A 130 3.54 10.27 22.28
CA GLY A 130 3.09 11.12 21.18
C GLY A 130 3.46 10.60 19.79
N ARG A 131 3.97 9.36 19.66
CA ARG A 131 4.20 8.74 18.35
C ARG A 131 2.90 8.19 17.77
N ASP A 132 2.74 8.33 16.46
CA ASP A 132 1.61 7.75 15.72
C ASP A 132 1.59 6.23 15.93
N PRO A 133 0.49 5.63 16.42
CA PRO A 133 0.42 4.20 16.70
C PRO A 133 0.53 3.32 15.45
N ARG A 134 0.40 3.89 14.25
CA ARG A 134 0.65 3.21 12.97
C ARG A 134 2.14 3.06 12.67
N GLU A 135 3.00 3.74 13.42
CA GLU A 135 4.45 3.75 13.27
C GLU A 135 4.86 4.12 11.83
N ILE A 136 4.25 5.22 11.34
CA ILE A 136 4.56 5.80 10.04
C ILE A 136 6.02 6.27 10.05
N ALA A 137 6.77 5.83 9.05
CA ALA A 137 8.18 6.14 8.88
C ALA A 137 8.49 6.35 7.40
N GLU A 138 9.55 7.12 7.12
CA GLU A 138 9.96 7.40 5.75
C GLU A 138 10.35 6.10 5.04
N LEU A 139 9.76 5.88 3.87
CA LEU A 139 10.09 4.78 2.99
C LEU A 139 10.61 5.36 1.68
N SER A 140 11.93 5.49 1.58
CA SER A 140 12.57 5.95 0.35
C SER A 140 12.19 5.08 -0.84
N PHE A 141 12.00 5.72 -2.00
CA PHE A 141 11.61 5.07 -3.24
C PHE A 141 12.45 3.83 -3.52
N ARG A 142 11.79 2.71 -3.79
CA ARG A 142 12.43 1.45 -4.17
C ARG A 142 11.55 0.65 -5.12
N VAL A 143 12.21 -0.15 -5.96
CA VAL A 143 11.59 -1.17 -6.79
C VAL A 143 11.80 -2.51 -6.10
N ILE A 144 10.72 -3.28 -5.94
CA ILE A 144 10.80 -4.64 -5.40
C ILE A 144 10.41 -5.63 -6.49
N ILE A 145 11.36 -6.48 -6.88
CA ILE A 145 11.20 -7.51 -7.89
C ILE A 145 11.25 -8.87 -7.21
N ASN A 146 10.28 -9.72 -7.53
CA ASN A 146 10.09 -11.05 -6.92
C ASN A 146 10.15 -11.02 -5.39
N PRO A 147 9.45 -10.08 -4.71
CA PRO A 147 9.53 -9.95 -3.27
C PRO A 147 8.93 -11.17 -2.57
N THR A 148 9.41 -11.38 -1.34
CA THR A 148 8.87 -12.31 -0.34
C THR A 148 9.05 -11.69 1.05
N TYR A 149 8.24 -12.10 2.02
CA TYR A 149 8.41 -11.71 3.42
C TYR A 149 8.11 -12.87 4.36
N GLU A 150 8.70 -12.83 5.54
CA GLU A 150 8.44 -13.76 6.65
C GLU A 150 8.20 -12.97 7.94
N PRO A 151 7.21 -13.32 8.78
CA PRO A 151 6.98 -12.62 10.03
C PRO A 151 8.11 -12.81 11.03
N VAL A 152 8.40 -11.77 11.81
CA VAL A 152 9.30 -11.85 12.97
C VAL A 152 8.44 -11.87 14.23
N GLY A 153 8.42 -13.01 14.91
CA GLY A 153 7.55 -13.21 16.07
C GLY A 153 6.10 -13.42 15.66
N SER A 154 5.17 -13.10 16.57
CA SER A 154 3.73 -13.32 16.38
C SER A 154 2.89 -12.04 16.44
N GLU A 155 3.53 -10.88 16.55
CA GLU A 155 2.85 -9.62 16.75
C GLU A 155 2.22 -9.10 15.46
N GLN A 156 0.98 -8.63 15.56
CA GLN A 156 0.20 -8.07 14.46
C GLN A 156 -0.42 -6.75 14.90
N ARG A 157 -0.82 -5.93 13.91
CA ARG A 157 -1.62 -4.71 14.11
C ARG A 157 -2.75 -4.62 13.10
N SER A 158 -3.85 -4.03 13.54
CA SER A 158 -5.07 -3.85 12.76
C SER A 158 -5.24 -2.37 12.43
N PHE A 159 -5.23 -2.00 11.16
CA PHE A 159 -5.48 -0.64 10.68
C PHE A 159 -6.35 -0.69 9.43
N TYR A 160 -7.04 0.41 9.13
CA TYR A 160 -7.68 0.58 7.84
C TYR A 160 -6.64 0.54 6.70
N GLU A 161 -6.96 -0.19 5.65
CA GLU A 161 -6.22 -0.20 4.39
C GLU A 161 -7.18 0.09 3.24
N GLY A 162 -6.71 0.93 2.31
CA GLY A 162 -7.31 1.12 1.00
C GLY A 162 -6.46 0.49 -0.11
N CYS A 163 -6.99 0.49 -1.33
CA CYS A 163 -6.24 0.05 -2.51
C CYS A 163 -6.68 0.84 -3.74
N LEU A 164 -5.72 1.29 -4.56
CA LEU A 164 -6.01 2.01 -5.80
C LEU A 164 -6.83 1.18 -6.81
N SER A 165 -6.77 -0.15 -6.69
CA SER A 165 -7.57 -1.09 -7.50
C SER A 165 -8.93 -1.43 -6.88
N PHE A 166 -9.23 -0.96 -5.68
CA PHE A 166 -10.56 -1.04 -5.05
C PHE A 166 -10.98 0.33 -4.52
N SER A 167 -11.11 1.27 -5.46
CA SER A 167 -11.36 2.68 -5.16
C SER A 167 -12.71 2.91 -4.46
N GLY A 168 -12.73 3.86 -3.52
CA GLY A 168 -13.94 4.27 -2.80
C GLY A 168 -14.20 3.51 -1.50
N TYR A 169 -13.37 2.51 -1.17
CA TYR A 169 -13.60 1.63 -0.02
C TYR A 169 -12.30 1.28 0.72
N GLN A 170 -12.42 1.21 2.04
CA GLN A 170 -11.38 0.75 2.94
C GLN A 170 -11.96 -0.22 3.97
N ALA A 171 -11.11 -1.09 4.50
CA ALA A 171 -11.48 -1.94 5.62
C ALA A 171 -10.27 -2.23 6.50
N VAL A 172 -10.53 -2.59 7.75
CA VAL A 172 -9.51 -2.99 8.72
C VAL A 172 -8.85 -4.28 8.23
N ARG A 173 -7.53 -4.23 8.08
CA ARG A 173 -6.68 -5.35 7.70
C ARG A 173 -5.61 -5.60 8.76
N ARG A 174 -5.45 -6.87 9.11
CA ARG A 174 -4.38 -7.34 10.01
C ARG A 174 -3.10 -7.56 9.21
N ARG A 175 -1.98 -7.08 9.76
CA ARG A 175 -0.63 -7.25 9.20
C ARG A 175 0.34 -7.64 10.30
N TRP A 176 1.37 -8.39 9.93
CA TRP A 176 2.52 -8.61 10.81
C TRP A 176 3.20 -7.28 11.08
N LEU A 177 3.49 -7.00 12.36
CA LEU A 177 4.14 -5.76 12.76
C LEU A 177 5.59 -5.72 12.27
N ASP A 178 6.29 -6.85 12.38
CA ASP A 178 7.66 -7.02 11.94
C ASP A 178 7.77 -8.14 10.90
N ILE A 179 8.56 -7.88 9.86
CA ILE A 179 8.86 -8.86 8.81
C ILE A 179 10.34 -8.84 8.44
N VAL A 180 10.86 -9.97 7.97
CA VAL A 180 12.07 -10.02 7.14
C VAL A 180 11.61 -9.99 5.68
N ALA A 181 11.86 -8.87 5.00
CA ALA A 181 11.56 -8.65 3.59
C ALA A 181 12.77 -9.04 2.72
N ARG A 182 12.52 -9.70 1.59
CA ARG A 182 13.55 -10.09 0.61
C ARG A 182 13.07 -9.78 -0.80
N TRP A 183 13.92 -9.18 -1.62
CA TRP A 183 13.60 -8.83 -3.00
C TRP A 183 14.84 -8.70 -3.88
N GLN A 184 14.64 -8.49 -5.18
CA GLN A 184 15.65 -8.03 -6.12
C GLN A 184 15.36 -6.59 -6.55
N ASP A 185 16.38 -5.76 -6.73
CA ASP A 185 16.23 -4.44 -7.37
C ASP A 185 16.26 -4.54 -8.90
N GLU A 186 16.10 -3.41 -9.59
CA GLU A 186 16.08 -3.31 -11.05
C GLU A 186 17.42 -3.69 -11.73
N ASP A 187 18.52 -3.65 -10.97
CA ASP A 187 19.84 -4.09 -11.41
C ASP A 187 20.09 -5.59 -11.13
N GLY A 188 19.17 -6.24 -10.42
CA GLY A 188 19.21 -7.65 -10.06
C GLY A 188 19.99 -7.94 -8.76
N ASN A 189 20.34 -6.91 -7.98
CA ASN A 189 20.96 -7.12 -6.67
C ASN A 189 19.90 -7.63 -5.69
N LYS A 190 20.28 -8.59 -4.86
CA LYS A 190 19.40 -9.16 -3.83
C LYS A 190 19.51 -8.35 -2.55
N HIS A 191 18.36 -8.08 -1.95
CA HIS A 191 18.23 -7.36 -0.69
C HIS A 191 17.50 -8.23 0.34
N GLU A 192 17.89 -8.06 1.60
CA GLU A 192 17.21 -8.60 2.78
C GLU A 192 17.20 -7.50 3.85
N GLU A 193 16.02 -7.14 4.35
CA GLU A 193 15.84 -6.05 5.30
C GLU A 193 14.76 -6.42 6.31
N ARG A 194 14.96 -6.08 7.59
CA ARG A 194 13.89 -6.16 8.58
C ARG A 194 13.07 -4.87 8.50
N LEU A 195 11.79 -5.00 8.18
CA LEU A 195 10.84 -3.90 8.18
C LEU A 195 9.91 -4.01 9.39
N HIS A 196 9.44 -2.86 9.86
CA HIS A 196 8.58 -2.72 11.02
C HIS A 196 7.51 -1.67 10.74
N GLY A 197 6.35 -1.73 11.41
CA GLY A 197 5.32 -0.69 11.37
C GLY A 197 4.71 -0.49 9.98
N TRP A 198 4.48 0.77 9.60
CA TRP A 198 3.86 1.13 8.32
C TRP A 198 4.66 0.67 7.08
N PRO A 199 6.00 0.82 7.02
CA PRO A 199 6.79 0.24 5.94
C PRO A 199 6.61 -1.27 5.75
N ALA A 200 6.49 -2.04 6.84
CA ALA A 200 6.21 -3.47 6.78
C ALA A 200 4.82 -3.75 6.19
N ARG A 201 3.82 -2.94 6.54
CA ARG A 201 2.45 -3.03 6.01
C ARG A 201 2.41 -2.78 4.50
N ILE A 202 3.05 -1.70 4.02
CA ILE A 202 3.11 -1.39 2.58
C ILE A 202 3.78 -2.54 1.83
N PHE A 203 4.92 -3.04 2.33
CA PHE A 203 5.62 -4.16 1.68
C PHE A 203 4.77 -5.43 1.58
N GLN A 204 4.03 -5.76 2.65
CA GLN A 204 3.09 -6.89 2.65
C GLN A 204 1.99 -6.66 1.60
N HIS A 205 1.35 -5.49 1.59
CA HIS A 205 0.28 -5.16 0.64
C HIS A 205 0.72 -5.31 -0.83
N GLU A 206 1.86 -4.70 -1.18
CA GLU A 206 2.35 -4.77 -2.56
C GLU A 206 2.83 -6.16 -2.95
N THR A 207 3.37 -6.93 -2.00
CA THR A 207 3.77 -8.33 -2.25
C THR A 207 2.55 -9.23 -2.49
N ASP A 208 1.46 -9.03 -1.75
CA ASP A 208 0.24 -9.84 -1.86
C ASP A 208 -0.43 -9.71 -3.25
N HIS A 209 -0.43 -8.51 -3.83
CA HIS A 209 -0.90 -8.26 -5.20
C HIS A 209 -0.22 -9.18 -6.23
N LEU A 210 1.05 -9.54 -6.00
CA LEU A 210 1.83 -10.39 -6.91
C LEU A 210 1.43 -11.87 -6.85
N SER A 211 0.66 -12.27 -5.84
CA SER A 211 0.00 -13.58 -5.73
C SER A 211 -1.49 -13.55 -6.06
N GLY A 212 -2.02 -12.39 -6.47
CA GLY A 212 -3.46 -12.22 -6.75
C GLY A 212 -4.32 -12.13 -5.48
N GLU A 213 -3.70 -11.90 -4.32
CA GLU A 213 -4.40 -11.53 -3.10
C GLU A 213 -4.58 -10.01 -3.06
N VAL A 214 -5.76 -9.57 -2.65
CA VAL A 214 -6.06 -8.16 -2.38
C VAL A 214 -6.53 -8.01 -0.94
N TYR A 215 -6.38 -6.82 -0.35
CA TYR A 215 -6.58 -6.63 1.08
C TYR A 215 -7.95 -7.14 1.59
N ILE A 216 -9.01 -7.02 0.77
CA ILE A 216 -10.38 -7.44 1.12
C ILE A 216 -10.51 -8.96 1.38
N ASP A 217 -9.57 -9.78 0.91
CA ASP A 217 -9.61 -11.24 1.10
C ASP A 217 -9.39 -11.69 2.54
N GLN A 218 -8.73 -10.87 3.37
CA GLN A 218 -8.58 -11.09 4.82
C GLN A 218 -8.89 -9.83 5.62
N ALA A 219 -9.69 -8.92 5.06
CA ALA A 219 -10.18 -7.77 5.81
C ALA A 219 -11.27 -8.19 6.80
N GLU A 220 -11.43 -7.40 7.86
CA GLU A 220 -12.60 -7.47 8.71
C GLU A 220 -13.80 -6.84 7.98
N ILE A 221 -14.67 -7.68 7.43
CA ILE A 221 -15.75 -7.24 6.54
C ILE A 221 -16.74 -6.30 7.24
N ARG A 222 -16.94 -6.39 8.56
CA ARG A 222 -17.81 -5.44 9.28
C ARG A 222 -17.27 -4.02 9.29
N SER A 223 -15.97 -3.85 9.11
CA SER A 223 -15.32 -2.54 9.06
C SER A 223 -15.31 -1.91 7.67
N LEU A 224 -15.83 -2.59 6.64
CA LEU A 224 -15.85 -2.05 5.28
C LEU A 224 -16.62 -0.71 5.25
N ALA A 225 -15.91 0.36 4.93
CA ALA A 225 -16.44 1.71 4.88
C ALA A 225 -16.16 2.32 3.50
N THR A 226 -17.05 3.20 3.06
CA THR A 226 -16.71 4.15 1.99
C THR A 226 -15.67 5.14 2.50
N ASP A 227 -14.91 5.76 1.61
CA ASP A 227 -13.95 6.81 2.01
C ASP A 227 -14.64 7.94 2.79
N GLU A 228 -15.83 8.38 2.36
CA GLU A 228 -16.66 9.38 3.05
C GLU A 228 -17.06 8.95 4.48
N ASN A 229 -17.54 7.72 4.67
CA ASN A 229 -17.91 7.26 6.00
C ASN A 229 -16.68 6.99 6.88
N LEU A 230 -15.54 6.66 6.29
CA LEU A 230 -14.30 6.53 7.05
C LEU A 230 -13.89 7.89 7.62
N GLU A 231 -13.98 8.94 6.81
CA GLU A 231 -13.71 10.32 7.21
C GLU A 231 -14.69 10.81 8.28
N ASP A 232 -16.00 10.56 8.10
CA ASP A 232 -17.01 11.06 9.03
C ASP A 232 -17.04 10.32 10.38
N PHE A 233 -16.75 9.01 10.41
CA PHE A 233 -16.99 8.18 11.59
C PHE A 233 -15.73 7.61 12.24
N TRP A 234 -14.66 7.35 11.49
CA TRP A 234 -13.58 6.48 11.96
C TRP A 234 -12.17 7.07 11.83
N CYS A 235 -12.02 8.30 11.36
CA CYS A 235 -10.71 8.89 11.04
C CYS A 235 -9.91 9.34 12.28
N GLU A 236 -10.60 9.72 13.36
CA GLU A 236 -9.99 10.24 14.59
C GLU A 236 -9.28 9.15 15.42
N ASP A 237 -9.68 7.88 15.24
CA ASP A 237 -9.11 6.75 15.96
C ASP A 237 -8.16 5.93 15.06
N PRO A 238 -6.85 6.23 15.06
CA PRO A 238 -5.90 5.57 14.17
C PRO A 238 -5.75 4.07 14.47
N VAL A 239 -6.01 3.64 15.71
CA VAL A 239 -6.11 2.22 16.08
C VAL A 239 -7.60 1.92 16.15
N PRO A 240 -8.26 1.26 15.18
CA PRO A 240 -9.72 1.27 14.99
C PRO A 240 -10.53 0.59 16.12
N THR A 241 -10.42 1.10 17.34
CA THR A 241 -10.99 0.57 18.58
C THR A 241 -12.45 0.93 18.68
N GLN A 242 -12.81 2.18 18.37
CA GLN A 242 -14.19 2.63 18.34
C GLN A 242 -14.99 1.85 17.29
N ALA A 243 -14.45 1.74 16.08
CA ALA A 243 -15.06 0.95 15.01
C ALA A 243 -15.23 -0.52 15.43
N ALA A 244 -14.23 -1.11 16.09
CA ALA A 244 -14.30 -2.49 16.57
C ALA A 244 -15.40 -2.70 17.61
N GLU A 245 -15.56 -1.78 18.56
CA GLU A 245 -16.60 -1.81 19.57
C GLU A 245 -18.00 -1.65 18.95
N GLU A 246 -18.20 -0.60 18.14
CA GLU A 246 -19.50 -0.25 17.58
C GLU A 246 -19.98 -1.26 16.52
N LEU A 247 -19.08 -1.72 15.65
CA LEU A 247 -19.41 -2.65 14.56
C LEU A 247 -19.26 -4.13 14.99
N GLY A 248 -18.72 -4.36 16.19
CA GLY A 248 -18.65 -5.68 16.82
C GLY A 248 -17.67 -6.63 16.14
N PHE A 249 -16.40 -6.22 16.03
CA PHE A 249 -15.29 -7.08 15.61
C PHE A 249 -14.11 -7.01 16.60
N LYS A 250 -13.10 -7.84 16.40
CA LYS A 250 -11.92 -7.88 17.28
C LYS A 250 -10.68 -7.37 16.57
N LEU A 251 -9.92 -6.53 17.25
CA LEU A 251 -8.55 -6.23 16.88
C LEU A 251 -7.61 -7.35 17.36
N VAL A 252 -6.36 -7.31 16.90
CA VAL A 252 -5.24 -8.16 17.37
C VAL A 252 -4.13 -7.29 17.90
#